data_AF-A0A4Q4UJH2-F1
#
_entry.id   AF-A0A4Q4UJH2-F1
#
_cell.length_a   1.000
_cell.length_b   1.000
_cell.length_c   1.000
_cell.angle_alpha   90.00
_cell.angle_beta   90.00
_cell.angle_gamma   90.00
#
_symmetry.space_group_name_H-M   'P 1'
#
loop_
_entity.id
_entity.type
_entity.pdbx_description
1 polymer ?
#
loop_
_entity_poly.entity_id
_entity_poly.type
_entity_poly.pdbx_seq_one_letter_code
_entity_poly.pdbx_strand_id
1 'polypeptide(L)'
;MHFEQPSWSRADEETVNEAVMKLFLILSTWLKSDFTPHGGLTLEISFYSPSDWQHTFSGDLHLGPDPFETEDDERHRLRIHDPYHGWHHGQRLERPLMEAISILLATIDPDLRELPSVRVVTSLILRRQTRRALSTKSLQKIFKSLPGLECIDYEPWREFFRCPQYYRDRGYQNIILTSLPETLKVLTIFEDFNEDYNIVHCFNYIMREWPHLPELVRTPNPSVGAALASRSLGLERFSASYMVDAKDFFKACESNWVWDNLTSLTLTSRLMTLCKPHPLAINKMLVDAGTAALGMPQLRTLVIWNGMKRNACAFRYQVTANSTTLGWCGTWDLELNIDVLNVWRKAALRYTGHELSILASRNLNKQDIQSHAVAIRELNLSEVIHPVSLEQILRESGRYFYR
;
A
#
# COMPACT_ATOMS: atom_id res chain seq x y z
N MET A 1 -4.88 14.94 23.72
CA MET A 1 -3.67 14.87 24.57
C MET A 1 -2.49 15.02 23.62
N HIS A 2 -1.71 16.10 23.74
CA HIS A 2 -0.44 16.21 23.02
C HIS A 2 0.48 15.17 23.65
N PHE A 3 0.77 14.08 22.94
CA PHE A 3 1.94 13.28 23.27
C PHE A 3 3.13 14.21 23.03
N GLU A 4 3.80 14.66 24.10
CA GLU A 4 5.11 15.28 23.98
C GLU A 4 5.97 14.30 23.17
N GLN A 5 6.50 14.76 22.03
CA GLN A 5 7.43 13.96 21.26
C GLN A 5 8.63 13.64 22.16
N PRO A 6 8.99 12.36 22.34
CA PRO A 6 10.16 11.99 23.12
C PRO A 6 11.40 12.71 22.57
N SER A 7 12.34 13.09 23.45
CA SER A 7 13.59 13.77 23.07
C SER A 7 14.37 13.07 21.94
N TRP A 8 14.29 11.74 21.86
CA TRP A 8 14.88 10.90 20.81
C TRP A 8 14.30 11.17 19.42
N SER A 9 13.02 11.55 19.33
CA SER A 9 12.34 11.87 18.05
C SER A 9 13.03 13.00 17.30
N ARG A 10 13.61 13.97 18.02
CA ARG A 10 14.24 15.14 17.42
C ARG A 10 15.62 14.83 16.82
N ALA A 11 16.40 13.96 17.46
CA ALA A 11 17.70 13.53 16.95
C ALA A 11 17.57 12.64 15.71
N ASP A 12 16.56 11.76 15.71
CA ASP A 12 16.21 10.93 14.55
C ASP A 12 15.81 11.81 13.36
N GLU A 13 14.95 12.82 13.59
CA GLU A 13 14.51 13.77 12.57
C GLU A 13 15.68 14.60 12.00
N GLU A 14 16.61 15.03 12.84
CA GLU A 14 17.81 15.75 12.40
C GLU A 14 18.73 14.87 11.55
N THR A 15 18.93 13.62 11.96
CA THR A 15 19.73 12.63 11.20
C THR A 15 19.12 12.37 9.84
N VAL A 16 17.80 12.15 9.77
CA VAL A 16 17.08 11.95 8.51
C VAL A 16 17.16 13.20 7.64
N ASN A 17 16.96 14.38 8.22
CA ASN A 17 17.08 15.65 7.50
C ASN A 17 18.46 15.81 6.86
N GLU A 18 19.54 15.66 7.64
CA GLU A 18 20.89 15.77 7.11
C GLU A 18 21.18 14.77 6.00
N ALA A 19 20.79 13.52 6.17
CA ALA A 19 21.04 12.46 5.20
C ALA A 19 20.32 12.75 3.86
N VAL A 20 19.03 13.12 3.92
CA VAL A 20 18.25 13.44 2.73
C VAL A 20 18.78 14.70 2.05
N MET A 21 19.11 15.76 2.81
CA MET A 21 19.70 16.99 2.25
C MET A 21 21.03 16.72 1.55
N LYS A 22 21.96 16.01 2.21
CA LYS A 22 23.27 15.65 1.62
C LYS A 22 23.10 14.82 0.35
N LEU A 23 22.21 13.84 0.37
CA LEU A 23 21.91 12.99 -0.79
C LEU A 23 21.39 13.81 -1.97
N PHE A 24 20.39 14.66 -1.75
CA PHE A 24 19.80 15.49 -2.81
C PHE A 24 20.81 16.49 -3.37
N LEU A 25 21.68 17.09 -2.52
CA LEU A 25 22.77 17.94 -2.99
C LEU A 25 23.71 17.20 -3.93
N ILE A 26 24.13 15.99 -3.57
CA ILE A 26 25.00 15.15 -4.44
C ILE A 26 24.28 14.85 -5.76
N LEU A 27 23.06 14.32 -5.70
CA LEU A 27 22.31 13.92 -6.90
C LEU A 27 21.95 15.11 -7.79
N SER A 28 21.82 16.32 -7.24
CA SER A 28 21.55 17.53 -8.03
C SER A 28 22.69 17.92 -8.97
N THR A 29 23.91 17.44 -8.70
CA THR A 29 25.08 17.66 -9.57
C THR A 29 25.15 16.70 -10.76
N TRP A 30 24.32 15.66 -10.77
CA TRP A 30 24.36 14.60 -11.80
C TRP A 30 23.54 15.02 -13.03
N LEU A 31 24.12 14.88 -14.22
CA LEU A 31 23.47 15.25 -15.47
C LEU A 31 22.64 14.09 -16.01
N LYS A 32 21.42 14.39 -16.47
CA LYS A 32 20.51 13.36 -17.03
C LYS A 32 21.13 12.65 -18.24
N SER A 33 21.93 13.34 -19.06
CA SER A 33 22.63 12.77 -20.22
C SER A 33 23.43 11.52 -19.86
N ASP A 34 24.03 11.50 -18.68
CA ASP A 34 24.96 10.45 -18.27
C ASP A 34 24.24 9.12 -17.99
N PHE A 35 22.92 9.18 -17.80
CA PHE A 35 22.05 8.04 -17.45
C PHE A 35 20.97 7.76 -18.51
N THR A 36 20.86 8.60 -19.55
CA THR A 36 19.90 8.43 -20.65
C THR A 36 19.96 7.09 -21.40
N PRO A 37 21.12 6.40 -21.54
CA PRO A 37 21.13 5.07 -22.17
C PRO A 37 20.41 3.99 -21.36
N HIS A 38 20.15 4.23 -20.07
CA HIS A 38 19.72 3.21 -19.09
C HIS A 38 18.41 3.53 -18.35
N GLY A 39 17.65 4.55 -18.75
CA GLY A 39 16.31 4.82 -18.19
C GLY A 39 16.27 5.68 -16.91
N GLY A 40 17.35 6.40 -16.60
CA GLY A 40 17.45 7.26 -15.41
C GLY A 40 17.80 6.51 -14.12
N LEU A 41 17.80 7.22 -12.98
CA LEU A 41 18.21 6.68 -11.68
C LEU A 41 16.99 6.24 -10.84
N THR A 42 17.07 5.04 -10.26
CA THR A 42 16.15 4.60 -9.21
C THR A 42 16.72 4.96 -7.85
N LEU A 43 15.96 5.75 -7.09
CA LEU A 43 16.27 6.11 -5.71
C LEU A 43 15.40 5.28 -4.77
N GLU A 44 16.02 4.39 -4.01
CA GLU A 44 15.35 3.65 -2.94
C GLU A 44 15.76 4.23 -1.58
N ILE A 45 14.78 4.55 -0.73
CA ILE A 45 15.00 5.13 0.59
C ILE A 45 14.27 4.29 1.64
N SER A 46 14.95 4.01 2.74
CA SER A 46 14.37 3.34 3.91
C SER A 46 14.91 3.95 5.21
N PHE A 47 14.02 4.22 6.17
CA PHE A 47 14.40 4.74 7.49
C PHE A 47 14.03 3.72 8.57
N TYR A 48 15.00 3.21 9.30
CA TYR A 48 14.79 2.28 10.39
C TYR A 48 15.83 2.49 11.49
N SER A 49 15.45 2.22 12.74
CA SER A 49 16.41 2.18 13.84
C SER A 49 16.89 0.74 14.04
N PRO A 50 18.21 0.48 14.09
CA PRO A 50 18.72 -0.83 14.50
C PRO A 50 18.17 -1.29 15.85
N SER A 51 17.83 -0.36 16.76
CA SER A 51 17.27 -0.70 18.07
C SER A 51 15.88 -1.33 17.99
N ASP A 52 15.10 -1.06 16.94
CA ASP A 52 13.76 -1.64 16.76
C ASP A 52 13.84 -3.17 16.65
N TRP A 53 14.93 -3.66 16.06
CA TRP A 53 15.30 -5.07 15.93
C TRP A 53 16.09 -5.62 17.14
N GLN A 54 16.58 -4.79 18.06
CA GLN A 54 17.41 -5.26 19.18
C GLN A 54 16.60 -5.51 20.47
N HIS A 55 15.39 -4.96 20.58
CA HIS A 55 14.56 -5.08 21.78
C HIS A 55 13.16 -5.65 21.52
N THR A 56 12.15 -4.78 21.39
CA THR A 56 10.76 -5.20 21.40
C THR A 56 10.39 -6.02 20.17
N PHE A 57 11.09 -5.93 19.04
CA PHE A 57 10.68 -6.63 17.82
C PHE A 57 11.75 -7.55 17.22
N SER A 58 12.69 -7.99 18.06
CA SER A 58 13.91 -8.70 17.66
C SER A 58 13.75 -10.04 16.94
N GLY A 59 12.57 -10.64 16.91
CA GLY A 59 12.30 -11.83 16.08
C GLY A 59 11.16 -11.64 15.07
N ASP A 60 10.46 -10.51 15.16
CA ASP A 60 9.21 -10.27 14.42
C ASP A 60 9.40 -9.45 13.16
N LEU A 61 10.44 -8.61 13.08
CA LEU A 61 10.66 -7.76 11.91
C LEU A 61 11.75 -8.33 11.01
N HIS A 62 11.72 -7.95 9.74
CA HIS A 62 12.88 -8.08 8.88
C HIS A 62 13.30 -6.70 8.40
N LEU A 63 14.38 -6.16 8.97
CA LEU A 63 14.92 -4.83 8.65
C LEU A 63 16.13 -4.90 7.69
N GLY A 64 16.55 -6.10 7.28
CA GLY A 64 17.67 -6.30 6.38
C GLY A 64 17.37 -5.81 4.95
N PRO A 65 18.39 -5.31 4.22
CA PRO A 65 18.26 -4.94 2.81
C PRO A 65 18.08 -6.19 1.92
N ASP A 66 18.64 -7.33 2.36
CA ASP A 66 18.46 -8.62 1.72
C ASP A 66 17.04 -9.13 2.02
N PRO A 67 16.21 -9.52 1.02
CA PRO A 67 15.01 -10.30 1.29
C PRO A 67 15.34 -11.60 2.05
N PHE A 68 16.56 -12.11 1.91
CA PHE A 68 17.26 -13.19 2.59
C PHE A 68 17.37 -13.03 4.12
N GLU A 69 16.91 -13.96 4.95
CA GLU A 69 17.47 -14.08 6.31
C GLU A 69 18.76 -14.88 6.16
N THR A 70 19.86 -14.34 6.65
CA THR A 70 21.12 -15.08 6.68
C THR A 70 21.04 -16.16 7.78
N GLU A 71 21.85 -17.21 7.67
CA GLU A 71 21.97 -18.19 8.77
C GLU A 71 22.34 -17.52 10.10
N ASP A 72 23.08 -16.41 10.05
CA ASP A 72 23.46 -15.64 11.22
C ASP A 72 22.29 -14.85 11.80
N ASP A 73 21.38 -14.35 10.96
CA ASP A 73 20.14 -13.69 11.41
C ASP A 73 19.24 -14.69 12.16
N GLU A 74 19.03 -15.87 11.59
CA GLU A 74 18.24 -16.95 12.22
C GLU A 74 18.91 -17.44 13.52
N ARG A 75 20.24 -17.61 13.54
CA ARG A 75 20.99 -17.97 14.76
C ARG A 75 20.91 -16.89 15.84
N HIS A 76 20.97 -15.61 15.46
CA HIS A 76 20.81 -14.51 16.40
C HIS A 76 19.40 -14.51 16.98
N ARG A 77 18.37 -14.72 16.13
CA ARG A 77 16.96 -14.81 16.53
C ARG A 77 16.71 -15.88 17.58
N LEU A 78 17.21 -17.10 17.35
CA LEU A 78 17.04 -18.22 18.27
C LEU A 78 17.67 -17.99 19.65
N ARG A 79 18.63 -17.05 19.76
CA ARG A 79 19.30 -16.69 21.01
C ARG A 79 18.60 -15.57 21.79
N ILE A 80 17.56 -14.96 21.23
CA ILE A 80 16.86 -13.84 21.87
C ILE A 80 16.17 -14.34 23.13
N HIS A 81 16.57 -13.78 24.27
CA HIS A 81 15.91 -13.99 25.54
C HIS A 81 15.81 -12.65 26.24
N ASP A 82 14.65 -12.02 26.11
CA ASP A 82 14.32 -10.74 26.71
C ASP A 82 12.90 -10.82 27.29
N PRO A 83 12.76 -11.41 28.50
CA PRO A 83 11.46 -11.57 29.14
C PRO A 83 10.72 -10.25 29.36
N TYR A 84 11.44 -9.12 29.50
CA TYR A 84 10.82 -7.81 29.67
C TYR A 84 10.05 -7.37 28.42
N HIS A 85 10.47 -7.84 27.25
CA HIS A 85 9.82 -7.57 25.96
C HIS A 85 9.05 -8.79 25.40
N GLY A 86 8.74 -9.78 26.25
CA GLY A 86 7.92 -10.93 25.88
C GLY A 86 8.65 -12.03 25.09
N TRP A 87 9.98 -11.99 25.04
CA TRP A 87 10.81 -12.96 24.31
C TRP A 87 11.44 -14.00 25.23
N HIS A 88 11.14 -15.27 24.97
CA HIS A 88 11.69 -16.41 25.70
C HIS A 88 12.33 -17.39 24.72
N HIS A 89 13.66 -17.44 24.69
CA HIS A 89 14.43 -18.41 23.88
C HIS A 89 14.02 -18.43 22.40
N GLY A 90 13.94 -17.24 21.79
CA GLY A 90 13.57 -17.02 20.40
C GLY A 90 12.06 -17.08 20.12
N GLN A 91 11.22 -17.34 21.12
CA GLN A 91 9.77 -17.39 20.98
C GLN A 91 9.10 -16.19 21.66
N ARG A 92 8.10 -15.63 20.97
CA ARG A 92 7.24 -14.58 21.51
C ARG A 92 6.10 -15.20 22.31
N LEU A 93 6.12 -15.03 23.62
CA LEU A 93 5.07 -15.54 24.53
C LEU A 93 4.09 -14.45 24.98
N GLU A 94 4.49 -13.19 24.87
CA GLU A 94 3.63 -12.04 25.18
C GLU A 94 3.49 -11.14 23.96
N ARG A 95 2.29 -10.59 23.79
CA ARG A 95 2.01 -9.64 22.71
C ARG A 95 2.79 -8.33 22.92
N PRO A 96 3.19 -7.62 21.85
CA PRO A 96 3.82 -6.32 21.98
C PRO A 96 2.89 -5.30 22.66
N LEU A 97 3.49 -4.40 23.44
CA LEU A 97 2.79 -3.28 24.05
C LEU A 97 2.33 -2.29 22.98
N MET A 98 1.17 -1.66 23.22
CA MET A 98 0.56 -0.70 22.29
C MET A 98 1.43 0.56 22.12
N GLU A 99 2.13 0.96 23.18
CA GLU A 99 3.09 2.06 23.20
C GLU A 99 4.31 1.74 22.32
N ALA A 100 4.82 0.50 22.36
CA ALA A 100 5.95 0.08 21.54
C ALA A 100 5.57 0.07 20.04
N ILE A 101 4.38 -0.42 19.70
CA ILE A 101 3.85 -0.36 18.32
C ILE A 101 3.72 1.10 17.86
N SER A 102 3.19 1.97 18.73
CA SER A 102 3.01 3.40 18.42
C SER A 102 4.33 4.11 18.16
N ILE A 103 5.40 3.76 18.89
CA ILE A 103 6.75 4.30 18.70
C ILE A 103 7.35 3.79 17.38
N LEU A 104 7.22 2.48 17.11
CA LEU A 104 7.72 1.86 15.87
C LEU A 104 7.12 2.51 14.62
N LEU A 105 5.82 2.77 14.66
CA LEU A 105 5.03 3.31 13.53
C LEU A 105 4.82 4.83 13.61
N ALA A 106 5.63 5.51 14.42
CA ALA A 106 5.55 6.95 14.60
C ALA A 106 5.78 7.70 13.27
N THR A 107 5.24 8.91 13.18
CA THR A 107 5.56 9.82 12.06
C THR A 107 6.71 10.71 12.47
N ILE A 108 7.71 10.82 11.60
CA ILE A 108 8.81 11.79 11.73
C ILE A 108 8.55 12.99 10.80
N ASP A 109 8.84 14.20 11.25
CA ASP A 109 8.71 15.44 10.47
C ASP A 109 10.06 16.13 10.29
N PRO A 110 11.03 15.50 9.58
CA PRO A 110 12.33 16.12 9.34
C PRO A 110 12.15 17.46 8.63
N ASP A 111 12.85 18.49 9.11
CA ASP A 111 12.74 19.83 8.54
C ASP A 111 13.57 19.97 7.26
N LEU A 112 13.12 19.29 6.20
CA LEU A 112 13.74 19.27 4.88
C LEU A 112 13.63 20.65 4.21
N ARG A 113 14.39 21.66 4.64
CA ARG A 113 14.32 23.01 4.05
C ARG A 113 15.02 23.05 2.69
N GLU A 114 14.29 23.48 1.65
CA GLU A 114 14.82 23.78 0.32
C GLU A 114 15.66 22.64 -0.30
N LEU A 115 15.06 21.46 -0.46
CA LEU A 115 15.69 20.37 -1.21
C LEU A 115 16.00 20.82 -2.66
N PRO A 116 17.23 20.59 -3.17
CA PRO A 116 17.57 20.94 -4.53
C PRO A 116 16.82 20.06 -5.54
N SER A 117 16.56 20.61 -6.73
CA SER A 117 15.90 19.86 -7.79
C SER A 117 16.83 18.79 -8.38
N VAL A 118 16.37 17.55 -8.41
CA VAL A 118 17.11 16.38 -8.89
C VAL A 118 16.35 15.76 -10.07
N ARG A 119 16.81 16.04 -11.29
CA ARG A 119 16.16 15.57 -12.54
C ARG A 119 16.58 14.18 -13.00
N VAL A 120 17.69 13.66 -12.47
CA VAL A 120 18.24 12.36 -12.86
C VAL A 120 17.44 11.18 -12.32
N VAL A 121 16.72 11.38 -11.21
CA VAL A 121 15.89 10.35 -10.58
C VAL A 121 14.57 10.21 -11.34
N THR A 122 14.33 9.03 -11.89
CA THR A 122 13.12 8.67 -12.64
C THR A 122 12.24 7.68 -11.89
N SER A 123 12.78 6.99 -10.89
CA SER A 123 12.02 6.07 -10.04
C SER A 123 12.32 6.33 -8.57
N LEU A 124 11.29 6.36 -7.72
CA LEU A 124 11.41 6.47 -6.27
C LEU A 124 10.71 5.29 -5.60
N ILE A 125 11.44 4.61 -4.72
CA ILE A 125 10.93 3.50 -3.93
C ILE A 125 11.06 3.85 -2.45
N LEU A 126 9.92 3.90 -1.76
CA LEU A 126 9.80 4.11 -0.32
C LEU A 126 9.12 2.88 0.28
N ARG A 127 9.93 1.88 0.62
CA ARG A 127 9.43 0.58 1.04
C ARG A 127 8.94 0.56 2.50
N ARG A 128 8.17 -0.48 2.83
CA ARG A 128 7.63 -0.76 4.18
C ARG A 128 8.69 -0.92 5.27
N GLN A 129 9.97 -1.10 4.93
CA GLN A 129 11.07 -1.07 5.92
C GLN A 129 11.10 0.27 6.66
N THR A 130 10.57 1.33 6.03
CA THR A 130 10.30 2.61 6.66
C THR A 130 9.13 2.52 7.65
N ARG A 131 9.38 1.92 8.81
CA ARG A 131 8.38 1.77 9.89
C ARG A 131 7.89 3.13 10.38
N ARG A 132 8.84 4.07 10.51
CA ARG A 132 8.57 5.46 10.83
C ARG A 132 8.25 6.23 9.57
N ALA A 133 6.97 6.49 9.35
CA ALA A 133 6.54 7.21 8.16
C ALA A 133 7.02 8.67 8.17
N LEU A 134 7.33 9.19 6.99
CA LEU A 134 7.56 10.62 6.81
C LEU A 134 6.25 11.39 6.91
N SER A 135 6.32 12.60 7.46
CA SER A 135 5.19 13.54 7.40
C SER A 135 4.79 13.83 5.95
N THR A 136 3.52 14.15 5.73
CA THR A 136 3.03 14.54 4.40
C THR A 136 3.68 15.83 3.88
N LYS A 137 4.16 16.70 4.78
CA LYS A 137 4.96 17.88 4.42
C LYS A 137 6.32 17.46 3.87
N SER A 138 7.01 16.54 4.54
CA SER A 138 8.31 16.03 4.12
C SER A 138 8.23 15.31 2.78
N LEU A 139 7.22 14.44 2.61
CA LEU A 139 6.95 13.77 1.33
C LEU A 139 6.66 14.77 0.21
N GLN A 140 5.84 15.79 0.46
CA GLN A 140 5.57 16.84 -0.51
C GLN A 140 6.86 17.52 -0.99
N LYS A 141 7.79 17.83 -0.08
CA LYS A 141 9.07 18.45 -0.45
C LYS A 141 9.96 17.51 -1.26
N ILE A 142 10.00 16.22 -0.91
CA ILE A 142 10.71 15.19 -1.69
C ILE A 142 10.15 15.11 -3.11
N PHE A 143 8.83 14.93 -3.28
CA PHE A 143 8.22 14.78 -4.60
C PHE A 143 8.41 16.03 -5.48
N LYS A 144 8.26 17.23 -4.91
CA LYS A 144 8.51 18.50 -5.63
C LYS A 144 9.96 18.66 -6.10
N SER A 145 10.89 18.02 -5.40
CA SER A 145 12.33 18.08 -5.70
C SER A 145 12.75 17.04 -6.73
N LEU A 146 11.86 16.14 -7.14
CA LEU A 146 12.12 15.08 -8.11
C LEU A 146 11.21 15.26 -9.36
N PRO A 147 11.39 16.33 -10.15
CA PRO A 147 10.49 16.65 -11.26
C PRO A 147 10.57 15.67 -12.44
N GLY A 148 11.53 14.74 -12.44
CA GLY A 148 11.73 13.72 -13.47
C GLY A 148 11.10 12.37 -13.16
N LEU A 149 10.36 12.21 -12.05
CA LEU A 149 9.80 10.91 -11.68
C LEU A 149 8.80 10.41 -12.70
N GLU A 150 9.00 9.18 -13.14
CA GLU A 150 8.12 8.39 -13.98
C GLU A 150 7.48 7.25 -13.18
N CYS A 151 8.16 6.76 -12.14
CA CYS A 151 7.70 5.64 -11.30
C CYS A 151 7.78 5.99 -9.81
N ILE A 152 6.72 5.66 -9.06
CA ILE A 152 6.70 5.73 -7.59
C ILE A 152 6.17 4.40 -7.04
N ASP A 153 6.92 3.82 -6.11
CA ASP A 153 6.49 2.74 -5.24
C ASP A 153 6.51 3.26 -3.79
N TYR A 154 5.34 3.38 -3.17
CA TYR A 154 5.16 3.96 -1.85
C TYR A 154 4.40 3.01 -0.92
N GLU A 155 5.09 2.54 0.11
CA GLU A 155 4.57 1.52 1.03
C GLU A 155 4.50 2.02 2.48
N PRO A 156 3.59 2.96 2.80
CA PRO A 156 3.46 3.49 4.15
C PRO A 156 2.81 2.49 5.10
N TRP A 157 3.07 2.66 6.40
CA TRP A 157 2.32 1.96 7.44
C TRP A 157 1.02 2.67 7.78
N ARG A 158 -0.02 1.87 7.98
CA ARG A 158 -1.35 2.32 8.43
C ARG A 158 -1.28 3.06 9.77
N GLU A 159 -2.04 4.16 9.87
CA GLU A 159 -2.30 4.84 11.15
C GLU A 159 -3.38 4.13 11.95
N PHE A 160 -3.26 4.12 13.29
CA PHE A 160 -4.30 3.61 14.18
C PHE A 160 -5.25 4.71 14.68
N PHE A 161 -4.79 5.96 14.71
CA PHE A 161 -5.55 7.08 15.27
C PHE A 161 -6.38 7.78 14.19
N ARG A 162 -7.68 7.90 14.45
CA ARG A 162 -8.66 8.54 13.58
C ARG A 162 -9.14 9.85 14.22
N CYS A 163 -9.20 10.96 13.49
CA CYS A 163 -9.90 12.17 13.93
C CYS A 163 -10.22 13.15 12.78
N PRO A 164 -11.50 13.41 12.44
CA PRO A 164 -12.61 12.47 12.21
C PRO A 164 -12.36 11.48 11.04
N GLN A 165 -11.22 11.60 10.35
CA GLN A 165 -10.63 10.67 9.36
C GLN A 165 -9.16 10.43 9.76
N TYR A 166 -8.39 9.62 9.05
CA TYR A 166 -6.96 9.49 9.34
C TYR A 166 -6.26 10.84 9.11
N TYR A 167 -5.43 11.27 10.07
CA TYR A 167 -4.83 12.60 10.08
C TYR A 167 -4.04 12.87 8.79
N ARG A 168 -3.33 11.85 8.28
CA ARG A 168 -2.50 11.98 7.08
C ARG A 168 -3.30 12.01 5.79
N ASP A 169 -4.55 11.55 5.75
CA ASP A 169 -5.33 11.45 4.50
C ASP A 169 -5.52 12.80 3.81
N ARG A 170 -5.75 13.87 4.58
CA ARG A 170 -5.84 15.22 4.02
C ARG A 170 -4.50 15.66 3.41
N GLY A 171 -3.40 15.29 4.04
CA GLY A 171 -2.05 15.54 3.52
C GLY A 171 -1.77 14.73 2.25
N TYR A 172 -2.16 13.45 2.20
CA TYR A 172 -2.05 12.63 1.01
C TYR A 172 -2.87 13.19 -0.16
N GLN A 173 -4.12 13.59 0.09
CA GLN A 173 -4.94 14.28 -0.92
C GLN A 173 -4.20 15.50 -1.49
N ASN A 174 -3.61 16.33 -0.62
CA ASN A 174 -2.85 17.50 -1.06
C ASN A 174 -1.62 17.12 -1.89
N ILE A 175 -0.86 16.10 -1.49
CA ILE A 175 0.29 15.60 -2.24
C ILE A 175 -0.13 15.16 -3.64
N ILE A 176 -1.17 14.33 -3.73
CA ILE A 176 -1.67 13.77 -5.00
C ILE A 176 -2.06 14.87 -5.97
N LEU A 177 -2.71 15.93 -5.47
CA LEU A 177 -3.20 17.03 -6.29
C LEU A 177 -2.14 18.08 -6.64
N THR A 178 -1.06 18.23 -5.85
CA THR A 178 -0.17 19.39 -5.96
C THR A 178 1.32 19.09 -6.08
N SER A 179 1.74 17.84 -5.83
CA SER A 179 3.16 17.52 -5.61
C SER A 179 3.67 16.35 -6.45
N LEU A 180 2.79 15.50 -6.98
CA LEU A 180 3.21 14.46 -7.93
C LEU A 180 3.51 15.06 -9.31
N PRO A 181 4.66 14.76 -9.93
CA PRO A 181 5.08 15.40 -11.18
C PRO A 181 4.31 14.87 -12.38
N GLU A 182 3.99 15.72 -13.36
CA GLU A 182 3.23 15.34 -14.56
C GLU A 182 3.86 14.22 -15.39
N THR A 183 5.16 13.98 -15.25
CA THR A 183 5.91 12.90 -15.90
C THR A 183 5.59 11.50 -15.34
N LEU A 184 4.88 11.41 -14.21
CA LEU A 184 4.57 10.16 -13.54
C LEU A 184 3.69 9.27 -14.43
N LYS A 185 4.13 8.04 -14.68
CA LYS A 185 3.44 7.01 -15.47
C LYS A 185 3.00 5.84 -14.61
N VAL A 186 3.79 5.48 -13.60
CA VAL A 186 3.54 4.32 -12.73
C VAL A 186 3.45 4.78 -11.29
N LEU A 187 2.34 4.45 -10.64
CA LEU A 187 2.14 4.72 -9.22
C LEU A 187 1.63 3.46 -8.52
N THR A 188 2.41 2.97 -7.56
CA THR A 188 2.03 1.91 -6.64
C THR A 188 1.99 2.48 -5.24
N ILE A 189 0.83 2.36 -4.58
CA ILE A 189 0.65 2.71 -3.16
C ILE A 189 0.18 1.46 -2.43
N PHE A 190 0.94 1.02 -1.45
CA PHE A 190 0.57 -0.12 -0.60
C PHE A 190 0.58 0.30 0.87
N GLU A 191 -0.57 0.65 1.44
CA GLU A 191 -0.62 0.92 2.86
C GLU A 191 -0.58 -0.39 3.64
N ASP A 192 0.58 -0.71 4.20
CA ASP A 192 0.83 -1.93 4.95
C ASP A 192 0.19 -1.87 6.35
N PHE A 193 -0.14 -3.04 6.88
CA PHE A 193 -0.64 -3.20 8.24
C PHE A 193 -0.22 -4.55 8.80
N ASN A 194 -0.14 -4.63 10.13
CA ASN A 194 0.02 -5.89 10.83
C ASN A 194 -1.28 -6.23 11.55
N GLU A 195 -1.83 -7.42 11.26
CA GLU A 195 -3.10 -7.90 11.82
C GLU A 195 -3.08 -7.96 13.35
N ASP A 196 -1.96 -8.34 13.97
CA ASP A 196 -1.83 -8.35 15.43
C ASP A 196 -1.80 -6.95 16.00
N TYR A 197 -1.11 -6.01 15.32
CA TYR A 197 -1.08 -4.63 15.78
C TYR A 197 -2.48 -4.00 15.73
N ASN A 198 -3.26 -4.31 14.69
CA ASN A 198 -4.67 -3.93 14.63
C ASN A 198 -5.45 -4.48 15.83
N ILE A 199 -5.25 -5.76 16.21
CA ILE A 199 -5.89 -6.37 17.39
C ILE A 199 -5.44 -5.67 18.68
N VAL A 200 -4.14 -5.48 18.88
CA VAL A 200 -3.60 -4.82 20.07
C VAL A 200 -4.20 -3.43 20.24
N HIS A 201 -4.23 -2.61 19.19
CA HIS A 201 -4.80 -1.26 19.25
C HIS A 201 -6.33 -1.26 19.44
N CYS A 202 -7.07 -2.04 18.66
CA CYS A 202 -8.55 -2.04 18.71
C CYS A 202 -9.10 -2.53 20.05
N PHE A 203 -8.39 -3.44 20.73
CA PHE A 203 -8.84 -4.04 21.98
C PHE A 203 -8.08 -3.53 23.22
N ASN A 204 -7.25 -2.49 23.09
CA ASN A 204 -6.61 -1.85 24.25
C ASN A 204 -7.64 -1.06 25.08
N TYR A 205 -7.56 -1.16 26.41
CA TYR A 205 -8.49 -0.49 27.32
C TYR A 205 -8.39 1.04 27.23
N ILE A 206 -7.19 1.60 27.05
CA ILE A 206 -6.94 3.06 26.93
C ILE A 206 -7.69 3.63 25.73
N MET A 207 -7.78 2.86 24.64
CA MET A 207 -8.45 3.30 23.42
C MET A 207 -9.97 3.40 23.61
N ARG A 208 -10.59 2.70 24.58
CA ARG A 208 -12.05 2.72 24.76
C ARG A 208 -12.61 4.10 25.13
N GLU A 209 -11.78 4.95 25.73
CA GLU A 209 -12.14 6.31 26.13
C GLU A 209 -11.90 7.33 25.00
N TRP A 210 -11.31 6.91 23.88
CA TRP A 210 -11.05 7.78 22.74
C TRP A 210 -12.32 8.02 21.90
N PRO A 211 -12.62 9.27 21.48
CA PRO A 211 -13.81 9.58 20.68
C PRO A 211 -13.88 8.86 19.32
N HIS A 212 -12.73 8.39 18.83
CA HIS A 212 -12.57 7.74 17.54
C HIS A 212 -11.70 6.51 17.68
N LEU A 213 -12.34 5.36 17.89
CA LEU A 213 -11.68 4.08 18.09
C LEU A 213 -10.87 3.67 16.84
N PRO A 214 -9.71 3.02 17.02
CA PRO A 214 -9.05 2.28 15.96
C PRO A 214 -9.99 1.25 15.34
N GLU A 215 -9.84 1.01 14.05
CA GLU A 215 -10.69 0.06 13.31
C GLU A 215 -9.88 -1.18 12.92
N LEU A 216 -10.45 -2.39 13.02
CA LEU A 216 -9.77 -3.60 12.54
C LEU A 216 -9.52 -3.53 11.03
N VAL A 217 -10.50 -3.03 10.29
CA VAL A 217 -10.42 -2.73 8.86
C VAL A 217 -10.40 -1.22 8.71
N ARG A 218 -9.50 -0.68 7.89
CA ARG A 218 -9.41 0.76 7.60
C ARG A 218 -10.62 1.26 6.83
N THR A 219 -11.21 2.38 7.24
CA THR A 219 -12.18 3.14 6.43
C THR A 219 -11.42 4.22 5.63
N PRO A 220 -11.19 4.04 4.32
CA PRO A 220 -10.50 5.03 3.51
C PRO A 220 -11.24 6.37 3.47
N ASN A 221 -10.50 7.46 3.33
CA ASN A 221 -11.07 8.77 3.07
C ASN A 221 -11.48 8.90 1.60
N PRO A 222 -12.77 9.16 1.28
CA PRO A 222 -13.24 9.28 -0.10
C PRO A 222 -12.48 10.35 -0.91
N SER A 223 -12.00 11.40 -0.24
CA SER A 223 -11.27 12.50 -0.89
C SER A 223 -9.92 12.07 -1.45
N VAL A 224 -9.26 11.07 -0.83
CA VAL A 224 -8.02 10.49 -1.36
C VAL A 224 -8.32 9.63 -2.58
N GLY A 225 -9.39 8.82 -2.53
CA GLY A 225 -9.87 8.04 -3.67
C GLY A 225 -10.21 8.91 -4.88
N ALA A 226 -10.93 10.01 -4.66
CA ALA A 226 -11.26 10.98 -5.71
C ALA A 226 -10.03 11.68 -6.31
N ALA A 227 -9.07 12.06 -5.47
CA ALA A 227 -7.81 12.66 -5.94
C ALA A 227 -7.01 11.68 -6.80
N LEU A 228 -6.92 10.40 -6.41
CA LEU A 228 -6.25 9.38 -7.22
C LEU A 228 -7.03 9.06 -8.51
N ALA A 229 -8.37 9.11 -8.49
CA ALA A 229 -9.18 8.94 -9.69
C ALA A 229 -8.83 9.98 -10.75
N SER A 230 -8.84 11.27 -10.38
CA SER A 230 -8.42 12.35 -11.27
C SER A 230 -6.95 12.20 -11.70
N ARG A 231 -6.05 11.88 -10.75
CA ARG A 231 -4.63 11.74 -11.05
C ARG A 231 -4.32 10.58 -12.00
N SER A 232 -5.11 9.52 -11.95
CA SER A 232 -4.91 8.32 -12.76
C SER A 232 -5.09 8.53 -14.26
N LEU A 233 -5.72 9.63 -14.70
CA LEU A 233 -5.91 9.97 -16.11
C LEU A 233 -4.58 10.05 -16.89
N GLY A 234 -3.51 10.50 -16.23
CA GLY A 234 -2.17 10.59 -16.82
C GLY A 234 -1.29 9.35 -16.63
N LEU A 235 -1.77 8.30 -15.97
CA LEU A 235 -0.97 7.12 -15.62
C LEU A 235 -1.11 6.00 -16.65
N GLU A 236 -0.05 5.21 -16.79
CA GLU A 236 -0.02 3.97 -17.55
C GLU A 236 -0.34 2.75 -16.68
N ARG A 237 0.12 2.75 -15.43
CA ARG A 237 -0.15 1.69 -14.45
C ARG A 237 -0.41 2.31 -13.08
N PHE A 238 -1.50 1.89 -12.45
CA PHE A 238 -1.88 2.40 -11.15
C PHE A 238 -2.33 1.27 -10.23
N SER A 239 -1.69 1.17 -9.06
CA SER A 239 -2.15 0.34 -7.97
C SER A 239 -2.25 1.13 -6.68
N ALA A 240 -3.35 0.97 -5.96
CA ALA A 240 -3.52 1.53 -4.63
C ALA A 240 -4.27 0.56 -3.71
N SER A 241 -3.57 0.10 -2.69
CA SER A 241 -4.03 -0.93 -1.75
C SER A 241 -4.18 -0.37 -0.35
N TYR A 242 -5.33 -0.67 0.27
CA TYR A 242 -5.79 -0.34 1.62
C TYR A 242 -5.95 1.16 1.95
N MET A 243 -5.14 2.03 1.36
CA MET A 243 -5.24 3.49 1.53
C MET A 243 -6.53 4.08 0.95
N VAL A 244 -7.06 3.46 -0.11
CA VAL A 244 -8.24 3.91 -0.87
C VAL A 244 -9.27 2.80 -1.05
N ASP A 245 -10.53 3.20 -1.27
CA ASP A 245 -11.62 2.29 -1.62
C ASP A 245 -12.00 2.45 -3.10
N ALA A 246 -12.03 1.35 -3.84
CA ALA A 246 -12.47 1.32 -5.23
C ALA A 246 -13.87 1.91 -5.43
N LYS A 247 -14.78 1.74 -4.46
CA LYS A 247 -16.12 2.35 -4.48
C LYS A 247 -16.03 3.86 -4.57
N ASP A 248 -15.20 4.49 -3.73
CA ASP A 248 -15.07 5.94 -3.70
C ASP A 248 -14.29 6.47 -4.92
N PHE A 249 -13.30 5.71 -5.39
CA PHE A 249 -12.58 5.98 -6.63
C PHE A 249 -13.53 6.04 -7.84
N PHE A 250 -14.29 4.97 -8.10
CA PHE A 250 -15.19 4.91 -9.27
C PHE A 250 -16.39 5.84 -9.16
N LYS A 251 -16.86 6.13 -7.93
CA LYS A 251 -17.90 7.13 -7.70
C LYS A 251 -17.45 8.54 -8.10
N ALA A 252 -16.15 8.83 -8.01
CA ALA A 252 -15.59 10.14 -8.36
C ALA A 252 -15.32 10.32 -9.86
N CYS A 253 -15.35 9.23 -10.65
CA CYS A 253 -15.14 9.30 -12.09
C CYS A 253 -16.28 10.06 -12.79
N GLU A 254 -15.92 10.95 -13.71
CA GLU A 254 -16.88 11.68 -14.53
C GLU A 254 -17.04 11.02 -15.92
N SER A 255 -18.19 11.21 -16.56
CA SER A 255 -18.54 10.53 -17.81
C SER A 255 -17.71 10.95 -19.03
N ASN A 256 -17.07 12.12 -18.96
CA ASN A 256 -16.20 12.68 -20.00
C ASN A 256 -14.72 12.31 -19.81
N TRP A 257 -14.36 11.59 -18.74
CA TRP A 257 -12.99 11.21 -18.47
C TRP A 257 -12.52 10.10 -19.42
N VAL A 258 -11.29 10.25 -19.90
CA VAL A 258 -10.62 9.29 -20.78
C VAL A 258 -9.22 9.03 -20.22
N TRP A 259 -8.88 7.75 -20.07
CA TRP A 259 -7.56 7.29 -19.64
C TRP A 259 -6.78 6.79 -20.84
N ASP A 260 -6.19 7.72 -21.59
CA ASP A 260 -5.57 7.42 -22.89
C ASP A 260 -4.48 6.34 -22.82
N ASN A 261 -3.76 6.26 -21.70
CA ASN A 261 -2.59 5.39 -21.55
C ASN A 261 -2.75 4.29 -20.49
N LEU A 262 -3.83 4.26 -19.72
CA LEU A 262 -3.95 3.36 -18.57
C LEU A 262 -4.12 1.92 -19.04
N THR A 263 -3.11 1.09 -18.77
CA THR A 263 -3.07 -0.34 -19.11
C THR A 263 -3.41 -1.24 -17.93
N SER A 264 -3.13 -0.81 -16.70
CA SER A 264 -3.33 -1.61 -15.49
C SER A 264 -3.90 -0.76 -14.37
N LEU A 265 -4.99 -1.25 -13.75
CA LEU A 265 -5.63 -0.64 -12.60
C LEU A 265 -5.93 -1.69 -11.52
N THR A 266 -5.28 -1.58 -10.36
CA THR A 266 -5.51 -2.52 -9.24
C THR A 266 -5.85 -1.77 -7.95
N LEU A 267 -7.07 -1.94 -7.45
CA LEU A 267 -7.59 -1.23 -6.27
C LEU A 267 -8.13 -2.19 -5.23
N THR A 268 -8.04 -1.81 -3.96
CA THR A 268 -8.77 -2.52 -2.90
C THR A 268 -10.18 -1.94 -2.69
N SER A 269 -11.13 -2.75 -2.21
CA SER A 269 -12.38 -2.24 -1.64
C SER A 269 -12.68 -2.84 -0.28
N ARG A 270 -13.17 -2.02 0.65
CA ARG A 270 -13.67 -2.46 1.95
C ARG A 270 -14.96 -3.28 1.82
N LEU A 271 -15.73 -3.10 0.75
CA LEU A 271 -16.95 -3.88 0.49
C LEU A 271 -16.68 -5.39 0.36
N MET A 272 -15.43 -5.75 0.05
CA MET A 272 -14.94 -7.11 -0.13
C MET A 272 -14.35 -7.74 1.14
N THR A 273 -14.71 -7.21 2.32
CA THR A 273 -14.29 -7.77 3.62
C THR A 273 -15.35 -8.70 4.20
N LEU A 274 -14.91 -9.86 4.72
CA LEU A 274 -15.76 -10.94 5.25
C LEU A 274 -16.78 -10.50 6.31
N CYS A 275 -16.50 -9.44 7.06
CA CYS A 275 -17.35 -9.08 8.19
C CYS A 275 -18.77 -8.70 7.76
N LYS A 276 -18.98 -8.20 6.53
CA LYS A 276 -20.30 -7.83 5.96
C LYS A 276 -20.25 -7.76 4.42
N PRO A 277 -20.16 -8.88 3.67
CA PRO A 277 -20.31 -8.82 2.22
C PRO A 277 -21.70 -8.25 1.92
N HIS A 278 -21.74 -7.18 1.13
CA HIS A 278 -22.97 -6.55 0.66
C HIS A 278 -23.05 -6.76 -0.85
N PRO A 279 -23.57 -7.91 -1.34
CA PRO A 279 -23.54 -8.25 -2.77
C PRO A 279 -24.11 -7.15 -3.67
N LEU A 280 -25.17 -6.47 -3.23
CA LEU A 280 -25.74 -5.33 -3.95
C LEU A 280 -24.75 -4.16 -4.09
N ALA A 281 -24.05 -3.81 -3.00
CA ALA A 281 -23.07 -2.73 -3.02
C ALA A 281 -21.82 -3.11 -3.83
N ILE A 282 -21.38 -4.36 -3.74
CA ILE A 282 -20.26 -4.88 -4.52
C ILE A 282 -20.61 -4.86 -6.01
N ASN A 283 -21.75 -5.43 -6.40
CA ASN A 283 -22.20 -5.42 -7.80
C ASN A 283 -22.38 -3.99 -8.32
N LYS A 284 -22.93 -3.07 -7.52
CA LYS A 284 -22.99 -1.64 -7.91
C LYS A 284 -21.59 -1.07 -8.20
N MET A 285 -20.62 -1.29 -7.30
CA MET A 285 -19.24 -0.84 -7.51
C MET A 285 -18.63 -1.46 -8.78
N LEU A 286 -18.89 -2.75 -9.06
CA LEU A 286 -18.40 -3.41 -10.27
C LEU A 286 -19.05 -2.87 -11.55
N VAL A 287 -20.30 -2.39 -11.49
CA VAL A 287 -20.96 -1.65 -12.58
C VAL A 287 -20.30 -0.29 -12.77
N ASP A 288 -20.06 0.46 -11.69
CA ASP A 288 -19.40 1.77 -11.73
C ASP A 288 -17.98 1.62 -12.33
N ALA A 289 -17.24 0.57 -11.94
CA ALA A 289 -15.93 0.22 -12.51
C ALA A 289 -15.99 -0.11 -14.01
N GLY A 290 -16.94 -0.96 -14.42
CA GLY A 290 -17.10 -1.30 -15.83
C GLY A 290 -17.53 -0.09 -16.68
N THR A 291 -18.28 0.85 -16.09
CA THR A 291 -18.67 2.10 -16.74
C THR A 291 -17.45 2.99 -16.97
N ALA A 292 -16.59 3.14 -15.95
CA ALA A 292 -15.32 3.86 -16.09
C ALA A 292 -14.39 3.20 -17.14
N ALA A 293 -14.36 1.87 -17.20
CA ALA A 293 -13.57 1.13 -18.20
C ALA A 293 -13.97 1.41 -19.66
N LEU A 294 -15.19 1.92 -19.93
CA LEU A 294 -15.57 2.39 -21.25
C LEU A 294 -14.73 3.60 -21.73
N GLY A 295 -14.12 4.35 -20.80
CA GLY A 295 -13.20 5.45 -21.07
C GLY A 295 -11.72 5.05 -21.04
N MET A 296 -11.38 3.76 -20.98
CA MET A 296 -10.00 3.28 -20.83
C MET A 296 -9.56 2.45 -22.06
N PRO A 297 -9.20 3.10 -23.19
CA PRO A 297 -8.95 2.41 -24.46
C PRO A 297 -7.79 1.42 -24.44
N GLN A 298 -6.79 1.62 -23.58
CA GLN A 298 -5.60 0.77 -23.49
C GLN A 298 -5.66 -0.25 -22.34
N LEU A 299 -6.79 -0.36 -21.63
CA LEU A 299 -6.91 -1.20 -20.44
C LEU A 299 -6.67 -2.67 -20.76
N ARG A 300 -5.64 -3.26 -20.14
CA ARG A 300 -5.31 -4.68 -20.24
C ARG A 300 -5.67 -5.45 -18.98
N THR A 301 -5.65 -4.83 -17.82
CA THR A 301 -5.96 -5.51 -16.56
C THR A 301 -6.64 -4.55 -15.61
N LEU A 302 -7.76 -4.99 -15.05
CA LEU A 302 -8.39 -4.33 -13.92
C LEU A 302 -8.67 -5.35 -12.82
N VAL A 303 -8.19 -5.07 -11.61
CA VAL A 303 -8.41 -5.91 -10.45
C VAL A 303 -9.02 -5.07 -9.32
N ILE A 304 -10.15 -5.52 -8.78
CA ILE A 304 -10.66 -5.01 -7.51
C ILE A 304 -10.60 -6.15 -6.51
N TRP A 305 -9.88 -5.96 -5.41
CA TRP A 305 -9.56 -7.05 -4.50
C TRP A 305 -9.64 -6.64 -3.02
N ASN A 306 -9.54 -7.63 -2.14
CA ASN A 306 -9.25 -7.44 -0.73
C ASN A 306 -8.56 -8.68 -0.18
N GLY A 307 -7.62 -8.48 0.75
CA GLY A 307 -6.89 -9.56 1.41
C GLY A 307 -6.62 -9.24 2.87
N MET A 308 -6.92 -10.16 3.76
CA MET A 308 -6.51 -10.18 5.16
C MET A 308 -6.61 -11.62 5.67
N LYS A 309 -6.13 -11.89 6.88
CA LYS A 309 -6.30 -13.20 7.50
C LYS A 309 -7.74 -13.73 7.38
N ARG A 310 -7.88 -14.94 6.84
CA ARG A 310 -9.12 -15.67 6.52
C ARG A 310 -10.02 -15.06 5.43
N ASN A 311 -9.65 -13.95 4.81
CA ASN A 311 -10.41 -13.31 3.72
C ASN A 311 -9.49 -13.02 2.53
N ALA A 312 -9.80 -13.57 1.35
CA ALA A 312 -9.18 -13.15 0.12
C ALA A 312 -10.23 -13.15 -0.99
N CYS A 313 -10.33 -12.09 -1.78
CA CYS A 313 -11.07 -12.14 -3.02
C CYS A 313 -10.57 -11.12 -4.03
N ALA A 314 -10.79 -11.40 -5.31
CA ALA A 314 -10.50 -10.54 -6.43
C ALA A 314 -11.55 -10.72 -7.54
N PHE A 315 -12.04 -9.59 -8.02
CA PHE A 315 -12.67 -9.47 -9.33
C PHE A 315 -11.58 -9.08 -10.33
N ARG A 316 -11.42 -9.84 -11.42
CA ARG A 316 -10.37 -9.61 -12.41
C ARG A 316 -10.94 -9.55 -13.82
N TYR A 317 -10.69 -8.43 -14.49
CA TYR A 317 -10.80 -8.27 -15.93
C TYR A 317 -9.40 -8.33 -16.55
N GLN A 318 -9.21 -9.12 -17.60
CA GLN A 318 -7.91 -9.29 -18.23
C GLN A 318 -8.02 -9.44 -19.75
N VAL A 319 -7.17 -8.72 -20.47
CA VAL A 319 -7.03 -8.78 -21.93
C VAL A 319 -5.67 -9.37 -22.26
N THR A 320 -5.66 -10.46 -23.00
CA THR A 320 -4.45 -11.06 -23.58
C THR A 320 -4.44 -10.87 -25.09
N ALA A 321 -3.42 -11.39 -25.76
CA ALA A 321 -3.37 -11.38 -27.23
C ALA A 321 -4.54 -12.17 -27.88
N ASN A 322 -5.09 -13.16 -27.16
CA ASN A 322 -6.02 -14.14 -27.73
C ASN A 322 -7.41 -14.13 -27.07
N SER A 323 -7.58 -13.42 -25.96
CA SER A 323 -8.83 -13.48 -25.19
C SER A 323 -9.03 -12.28 -24.28
N THR A 324 -10.29 -11.99 -23.99
CA THR A 324 -10.71 -11.06 -22.95
C THR A 324 -11.53 -11.83 -21.91
N THR A 325 -11.08 -11.84 -20.66
CA THR A 325 -11.67 -12.64 -19.59
C THR A 325 -12.17 -11.77 -18.44
N LEU A 326 -13.22 -12.28 -17.77
CA LEU A 326 -13.74 -11.74 -16.52
C LEU A 326 -13.91 -12.87 -15.52
N GLY A 327 -13.46 -12.71 -14.28
CA GLY A 327 -13.59 -13.76 -13.27
C GLY A 327 -13.63 -13.26 -11.84
N TRP A 328 -14.15 -14.13 -10.98
CA TRP A 328 -14.10 -14.01 -9.53
C TRP A 328 -13.19 -15.09 -8.94
N CYS A 329 -12.34 -14.72 -8.01
CA CYS A 329 -11.58 -15.67 -7.20
C CYS A 329 -11.64 -15.24 -5.74
N GLY A 330 -11.92 -16.16 -4.81
CA GLY A 330 -11.92 -15.79 -3.40
C GLY A 330 -12.28 -16.90 -2.43
N THR A 331 -12.28 -16.58 -1.14
CA THR A 331 -12.64 -17.47 -0.03
C THR A 331 -14.14 -17.59 0.19
N TRP A 332 -14.93 -16.93 -0.67
CA TRP A 332 -16.39 -16.91 -0.69
C TRP A 332 -16.85 -16.59 -2.11
N ASP A 333 -18.05 -17.05 -2.47
CA ASP A 333 -18.64 -16.87 -3.79
C ASP A 333 -19.40 -15.53 -3.90
N LEU A 334 -19.25 -14.85 -5.03
CA LEU A 334 -20.07 -13.72 -5.44
C LEU A 334 -20.78 -14.05 -6.75
N GLU A 335 -22.10 -13.97 -6.76
CA GLU A 335 -22.86 -13.96 -8.01
C GLU A 335 -22.77 -12.58 -8.67
N LEU A 336 -22.23 -12.53 -9.89
CA LEU A 336 -22.14 -11.31 -10.67
C LEU A 336 -23.50 -11.04 -11.35
N ASN A 337 -24.10 -9.90 -11.01
CA ASN A 337 -25.37 -9.49 -11.57
C ASN A 337 -25.26 -9.27 -13.08
N ILE A 338 -26.40 -9.42 -13.78
CA ILE A 338 -26.48 -9.21 -15.23
C ILE A 338 -25.98 -7.82 -15.66
N ASP A 339 -26.18 -6.80 -14.84
CA ASP A 339 -25.71 -5.43 -15.13
C ASP A 339 -24.18 -5.33 -15.16
N VAL A 340 -23.50 -6.04 -14.25
CA VAL A 340 -22.03 -6.15 -14.25
C VAL A 340 -21.58 -6.81 -15.55
N LEU A 341 -22.17 -7.96 -15.89
CA LEU A 341 -21.82 -8.69 -17.11
C LEU A 341 -22.06 -7.84 -18.37
N ASN A 342 -23.18 -7.10 -18.42
CA ASN A 342 -23.55 -6.26 -19.55
C ASN A 342 -22.57 -5.10 -19.77
N VAL A 343 -22.18 -4.39 -18.70
CA VAL A 343 -21.25 -3.26 -18.85
C VAL A 343 -19.85 -3.74 -19.23
N TRP A 344 -19.38 -4.84 -18.64
CA TRP A 344 -18.06 -5.39 -18.96
C TRP A 344 -18.00 -5.99 -20.37
N ARG A 345 -19.09 -6.60 -20.86
CA ARG A 345 -19.20 -7.01 -22.27
C ARG A 345 -19.08 -5.82 -23.21
N LYS A 346 -19.71 -4.69 -22.89
CA LYS A 346 -19.60 -3.45 -23.68
C LYS A 346 -18.16 -2.92 -23.68
N ALA A 347 -17.50 -2.89 -22.52
CA ALA A 347 -16.11 -2.45 -22.41
C ALA A 347 -15.16 -3.34 -23.23
N ALA A 348 -15.30 -4.67 -23.12
CA ALA A 348 -14.54 -5.63 -23.89
C ALA A 348 -14.74 -5.47 -25.40
N LEU A 349 -15.99 -5.41 -25.86
CA LEU A 349 -16.34 -5.27 -27.27
C LEU A 349 -15.78 -3.97 -27.86
N ARG A 350 -15.74 -2.89 -27.08
CA ARG A 350 -15.33 -1.57 -27.54
C ARG A 350 -13.85 -1.50 -27.94
N TYR A 351 -12.96 -2.17 -27.21
CA TYR A 351 -11.51 -1.97 -27.36
C TYR A 351 -10.71 -3.23 -27.66
N THR A 352 -11.25 -4.42 -27.40
CA THR A 352 -10.45 -5.66 -27.50
C THR A 352 -10.72 -6.46 -28.76
N GLY A 353 -11.85 -6.27 -29.44
CA GLY A 353 -12.27 -7.09 -30.59
C GLY A 353 -12.60 -8.55 -30.25
N HIS A 354 -12.50 -8.95 -28.98
CA HIS A 354 -12.81 -10.30 -28.49
C HIS A 354 -14.13 -10.30 -27.73
N GLU A 355 -14.85 -11.42 -27.79
CA GLU A 355 -15.98 -11.66 -26.89
C GLU A 355 -15.48 -11.83 -25.45
N LEU A 356 -16.24 -11.30 -24.48
CA LEU A 356 -15.91 -11.45 -23.07
C LEU A 356 -16.20 -12.87 -22.57
N SER A 357 -15.14 -13.61 -22.25
CA SER A 357 -15.23 -14.94 -21.64
C SER A 357 -15.37 -14.83 -20.12
N ILE A 358 -16.46 -15.37 -19.57
CA ILE A 358 -16.67 -15.41 -18.11
C ILE A 358 -16.03 -16.69 -17.57
N LEU A 359 -15.03 -16.53 -16.71
CA LEU A 359 -14.35 -17.64 -16.05
C LEU A 359 -15.18 -18.14 -14.87
N ALA A 360 -15.14 -19.45 -14.64
CA ALA A 360 -15.72 -20.05 -13.45
C ALA A 360 -15.05 -19.51 -12.18
N SER A 361 -15.83 -19.28 -11.13
CA SER A 361 -15.33 -18.80 -9.86
C SER A 361 -14.29 -19.77 -9.28
N ARG A 362 -13.10 -19.26 -8.94
CA ARG A 362 -12.06 -20.05 -8.26
C ARG A 362 -12.19 -19.88 -6.76
N ASN A 363 -12.53 -20.97 -6.08
CA ASN A 363 -12.65 -21.01 -4.63
C ASN A 363 -11.31 -21.24 -3.94
N LEU A 364 -11.00 -20.36 -2.99
CA LEU A 364 -9.85 -20.45 -2.09
C LEU A 364 -10.30 -20.96 -0.73
N ASN A 365 -9.47 -21.74 -0.07
CA ASN A 365 -9.76 -22.16 1.29
C ASN A 365 -9.39 -21.03 2.27
N LYS A 366 -10.36 -20.53 3.03
CA LYS A 366 -10.15 -19.48 4.03
C LYS A 366 -9.11 -19.85 5.10
N GLN A 367 -8.89 -21.14 5.37
CA GLN A 367 -7.90 -21.60 6.33
C GLN A 367 -6.47 -21.49 5.80
N ASP A 368 -6.28 -21.39 4.48
CA ASP A 368 -4.96 -21.26 3.90
C ASP A 368 -4.52 -19.79 3.86
N ILE A 369 -5.48 -18.85 3.93
CA ILE A 369 -5.22 -17.41 3.97
C ILE A 369 -4.84 -16.96 5.38
N GLN A 370 -3.57 -17.11 5.73
CA GLN A 370 -3.06 -16.77 7.06
C GLN A 370 -2.77 -15.28 7.27
N SER A 371 -2.59 -14.52 6.17
CA SER A 371 -2.30 -13.08 6.20
C SER A 371 -2.69 -12.41 4.89
N HIS A 372 -2.66 -11.09 4.87
CA HIS A 372 -2.83 -10.32 3.64
C HIS A 372 -1.74 -10.62 2.58
N ALA A 373 -0.50 -10.93 2.96
CA ALA A 373 0.52 -11.36 1.99
C ALA A 373 0.22 -12.72 1.36
N VAL A 374 -0.29 -13.68 2.14
CA VAL A 374 -0.75 -14.96 1.56
C VAL A 374 -1.92 -14.72 0.61
N ALA A 375 -2.85 -13.81 0.95
CA ALA A 375 -3.92 -13.41 0.04
C ALA A 375 -3.39 -12.83 -1.29
N ILE A 376 -2.39 -11.95 -1.25
CA ILE A 376 -1.74 -11.38 -2.45
C ILE A 376 -1.16 -12.50 -3.34
N ARG A 377 -0.48 -13.48 -2.72
CA ARG A 377 0.11 -14.61 -3.44
C ARG A 377 -0.95 -15.51 -4.08
N GLU A 378 -1.96 -15.92 -3.32
CA GLU A 378 -3.02 -16.82 -3.82
C GLU A 378 -3.89 -16.18 -4.93
N LEU A 379 -4.06 -14.85 -4.88
CA LEU A 379 -4.79 -14.07 -5.88
C LEU A 379 -3.93 -13.66 -7.10
N ASN A 380 -2.63 -13.97 -7.10
CA ASN A 380 -1.64 -13.56 -8.12
C ASN A 380 -1.61 -12.04 -8.32
N LEU A 381 -1.31 -11.29 -7.26
CA LEU A 381 -1.31 -9.82 -7.23
C LEU A 381 0.08 -9.24 -6.91
N SER A 382 1.14 -9.81 -7.47
CA SER A 382 2.52 -9.37 -7.19
C SER A 382 2.82 -7.93 -7.64
N GLU A 383 1.96 -7.31 -8.44
CA GLU A 383 2.07 -5.93 -8.90
C GLU A 383 1.65 -4.87 -7.87
N VAL A 384 1.00 -5.26 -6.77
CA VAL A 384 0.41 -4.30 -5.80
C VAL A 384 1.38 -3.82 -4.73
N ILE A 385 2.55 -4.46 -4.62
CA ILE A 385 3.57 -4.25 -3.59
C ILE A 385 4.93 -4.62 -4.17
N HIS A 386 6.01 -4.02 -3.66
CA HIS A 386 7.37 -4.39 -4.03
C HIS A 386 7.65 -5.87 -3.69
N PRO A 387 8.32 -6.66 -4.55
CA PRO A 387 8.55 -8.09 -4.32
C PRO A 387 9.29 -8.41 -3.02
N VAL A 388 10.31 -7.60 -2.67
CA VAL A 388 11.03 -7.75 -1.39
C VAL A 388 10.08 -7.56 -0.21
N SER A 389 9.19 -6.58 -0.28
CA SER A 389 8.23 -6.27 0.78
C SER A 389 7.21 -7.39 0.95
N LEU A 390 6.75 -8.00 -0.15
CA LEU A 390 5.88 -9.18 -0.09
C LEU A 390 6.53 -10.36 0.64
N GLU A 391 7.79 -10.68 0.30
CA GLU A 391 8.55 -11.75 0.96
C GLU A 391 8.77 -11.46 2.45
N GLN A 392 9.03 -10.21 2.81
CA GLN A 392 9.13 -9.80 4.21
C GLN A 392 7.83 -10.05 4.96
N ILE A 393 6.68 -9.61 4.43
CA ILE A 393 5.39 -9.81 5.09
C ILE A 393 5.05 -11.30 5.19
N LEU A 394 5.34 -12.12 4.18
CA LEU A 394 5.13 -13.57 4.23
C LEU A 394 5.86 -14.21 5.43
N ARG A 395 7.06 -13.73 5.76
CA ARG A 395 7.84 -14.21 6.90
C ARG A 395 7.32 -13.67 8.22
N GLU A 396 7.14 -12.35 8.30
CA GLU A 396 6.64 -11.69 9.51
C GLU A 396 5.27 -12.27 9.92
N SER A 397 4.39 -12.53 8.94
CA SER A 397 3.06 -13.10 9.20
C SER A 397 3.06 -14.56 9.65
N GLY A 398 4.11 -15.33 9.34
CA GLY A 398 4.32 -16.66 9.92
C GLY A 398 4.58 -16.63 11.43
N ARG A 399 4.95 -15.46 11.96
CA ARG A 399 5.31 -15.25 13.38
C ARG A 399 4.26 -14.47 14.17
N TYR A 400 3.12 -14.16 13.56
CA TYR A 400 2.02 -13.50 14.27
C TYR A 400 1.60 -14.26 15.52
N PHE A 401 1.40 -13.51 16.59
CA PHE A 401 0.97 -13.95 17.90
C PHE A 401 -0.45 -14.50 17.88
N TYR A 402 -1.38 -13.83 17.18
CA TYR A 402 -2.78 -14.30 17.10
C TYR A 402 -2.94 -15.26 15.91
N ARG A 403 -3.14 -16.56 16.18
CA ARG A 403 -3.34 -17.64 15.18
C ARG A 403 -4.81 -17.95 14.85
#